data_AF-A0A7X4BXZ2-F1
#
_entry.id   AF-A0A7X4BXZ2-F1
#
_cell.length_a   1.000
_cell.length_b   1.000
_cell.length_c   1.000
_cell.angle_alpha   90.00
_cell.angle_beta   90.00
_cell.angle_gamma   90.00
#
_symmetry.space_group_name_H-M   'P 1'
#
loop_
_entity.id
_entity.type
_entity.pdbx_description
1 polymer ?
#
loop_
_entity_poly.entity_id
_entity_poly.type
_entity_poly.pdbx_seq_one_letter_code
_entity_poly.pdbx_strand_id
1 'polypeptide(L)'
;MSGARNDGGGNDHGSLARAWEILVARARGGRTISYGEMATALVLSPQSGQFTEILNELSRAEEAAGRGLLGVLVVRKRQGTPGAAFFNLAREVGRRFDNERIFYLEESERVIAHWQGRPADELDILHDHVVEELERLYYSTHPTGLADSDSTPTREPRASSGVGNIIKRIFGRRS
;
A
#
# COMPACT_ATOMS: atom_id res chain seq x y z
N MET A 1 -15.39 26.51 27.53
CA MET A 1 -14.18 26.48 26.68
C MET A 1 -14.18 25.14 25.96
N SER A 2 -14.70 25.11 24.74
CA SER A 2 -14.87 23.90 23.92
C SER A 2 -13.56 23.61 23.21
N GLY A 3 -12.88 22.53 23.61
CA GLY A 3 -11.73 22.01 22.88
C GLY A 3 -12.24 21.22 21.68
N ALA A 4 -12.09 21.79 20.49
CA ALA A 4 -12.36 21.11 19.23
C ALA A 4 -11.56 19.80 19.18
N ARG A 5 -12.29 18.69 19.03
CA ARG A 5 -11.70 17.40 18.69
C ARG A 5 -11.25 17.52 17.24
N ASN A 6 -9.96 17.28 17.02
CA ASN A 6 -9.36 17.25 15.69
C ASN A 6 -9.76 15.92 15.06
N ASP A 7 -10.81 15.93 14.24
CA ASP A 7 -11.34 14.77 13.54
C ASP A 7 -10.36 14.37 12.41
N GLY A 8 -9.30 13.65 12.78
CA GLY A 8 -8.23 13.20 11.90
C GLY A 8 -8.59 11.99 11.03
N GLY A 9 -9.75 12.00 10.38
CA GLY A 9 -10.25 10.88 9.55
C GLY A 9 -10.28 11.12 8.04
N GLY A 10 -9.63 12.17 7.53
CA GLY A 10 -9.93 12.70 6.18
C GLY A 10 -8.93 12.49 5.04
N ASN A 11 -7.67 12.05 5.26
CA ASN A 11 -6.61 12.21 4.25
C ASN A 11 -5.83 10.93 3.85
N ASP A 12 -6.32 9.74 4.21
CA ASP A 12 -5.58 8.49 4.01
C ASP A 12 -5.44 8.11 2.52
N HIS A 13 -6.46 8.38 1.71
CA HIS A 13 -6.48 8.08 0.27
C HIS A 13 -5.47 8.91 -0.54
N GLY A 14 -5.45 10.22 -0.32
CA GLY A 14 -4.48 11.11 -0.96
C GLY A 14 -3.05 10.72 -0.57
N SER A 15 -2.86 10.20 0.64
CA SER A 15 -1.57 9.74 1.13
C SER A 15 -1.14 8.42 0.49
N LEU A 16 -2.06 7.47 0.25
CA LEU A 16 -1.79 6.22 -0.49
C LEU A 16 -1.41 6.46 -1.95
N ALA A 17 -2.22 7.24 -2.68
CA ALA A 17 -1.96 7.58 -4.07
C ALA A 17 -0.60 8.30 -4.20
N ARG A 18 -0.34 9.27 -3.31
CA ARG A 18 0.93 9.97 -3.25
C ARG A 18 2.10 9.04 -2.93
N ALA A 19 1.91 8.10 -2.00
CA ALA A 19 2.93 7.12 -1.66
C ALA A 19 3.28 6.23 -2.85
N TRP A 20 2.27 5.74 -3.57
CA TRP A 20 2.44 4.95 -4.78
C TRP A 20 3.25 5.70 -5.85
N GLU A 21 2.86 6.94 -6.18
CA GLU A 21 3.55 7.77 -7.17
C GLU A 21 5.04 7.93 -6.84
N ILE A 22 5.34 8.24 -5.58
CA ILE A 22 6.71 8.41 -5.11
C ILE A 22 7.48 7.11 -5.29
N LEU A 23 6.95 5.97 -4.84
CA LEU A 23 7.68 4.70 -4.90
C LEU A 23 7.84 4.18 -6.32
N VAL A 24 6.84 4.35 -7.20
CA VAL A 24 6.97 3.99 -8.62
C VAL A 24 8.04 4.85 -9.28
N ALA A 25 8.07 6.17 -9.03
CA ALA A 25 9.12 7.04 -9.56
C ALA A 25 10.52 6.60 -9.07
N ARG A 26 10.65 6.15 -7.82
CA ARG A 26 11.89 5.60 -7.26
C ARG A 26 12.27 4.27 -7.91
N ALA A 27 11.31 3.37 -8.09
CA ALA A 27 11.50 2.07 -8.75
C ALA A 27 12.03 2.25 -10.18
N ARG A 28 11.42 3.16 -10.97
CA ARG A 28 11.90 3.50 -12.32
C ARG A 28 13.32 4.03 -12.32
N GLY A 29 13.64 4.88 -11.34
CA GLY A 29 15.01 5.40 -11.18
C GLY A 29 16.02 4.38 -10.66
N GLY A 30 15.59 3.16 -10.28
CA GLY A 30 16.44 2.19 -9.58
C GLY A 30 16.95 2.70 -8.23
N ARG A 31 16.15 3.54 -7.55
CA ARG A 31 16.53 4.23 -6.31
C ARG A 31 15.62 3.81 -5.16
N THR A 32 16.14 3.93 -3.94
CA THR A 32 15.37 3.81 -2.70
C THR A 32 15.02 5.20 -2.16
N ILE A 33 14.11 5.25 -1.18
CA ILE A 33 13.80 6.45 -0.38
C ILE A 33 13.90 6.10 1.10
N SER A 34 14.34 7.02 1.95
CA SER A 34 14.35 6.75 3.39
C SER A 34 12.97 6.91 4.02
N TYR A 35 12.70 6.20 5.13
CA TYR A 35 11.47 6.39 5.91
C TYR A 35 11.20 7.86 6.29
N GLY A 36 12.25 8.62 6.63
CA GLY A 36 12.12 10.03 7.00
C GLY A 36 11.74 10.93 5.81
N GLU A 37 12.33 10.69 4.63
CA GLU A 37 11.95 11.40 3.40
C GLU A 37 10.53 11.05 2.96
N MET A 38 10.15 9.78 3.05
CA MET A 38 8.81 9.33 2.71
C MET A 38 7.76 9.93 3.64
N ALA A 39 7.98 9.87 4.95
CA ALA A 39 7.08 10.46 5.94
C ALA A 39 6.95 11.98 5.74
N THR A 40 8.07 12.67 5.46
CA THR A 40 8.07 14.10 5.12
C THR A 40 7.22 14.39 3.88
N ALA A 41 7.36 13.58 2.83
CA ALA A 41 6.61 13.75 1.58
C ALA A 41 5.10 13.51 1.73
N LEU A 42 4.71 12.70 2.71
CA LEU A 42 3.30 12.44 3.06
C LEU A 42 2.77 13.37 4.16
N VAL A 43 3.61 14.27 4.71
CA VAL A 43 3.25 15.12 5.86
C VAL A 43 2.83 14.30 7.08
N LEU A 44 3.49 13.15 7.29
CA LEU A 44 3.26 12.21 8.39
C LEU A 44 4.49 12.07 9.28
N SER A 45 4.29 11.52 10.47
CA SER A 45 5.40 11.09 11.32
C SER A 45 5.88 9.69 10.91
N PRO A 46 7.21 9.46 10.79
CA PRO A 46 7.73 8.14 10.43
C PRO A 46 7.49 7.07 11.51
N GLN A 47 7.09 7.48 12.73
CA GLN A 47 6.70 6.57 13.81
C GLN A 47 5.18 6.44 13.96
N SER A 48 4.37 7.10 13.13
CA SER A 48 2.91 6.99 13.24
C SER A 48 2.43 5.62 12.74
N GLY A 49 1.37 5.11 13.38
CA GLY A 49 0.66 3.93 12.90
C GLY A 49 0.11 4.15 11.50
N GLN A 50 -0.45 5.34 11.22
CA GLN A 50 -0.97 5.74 9.91
C GLN A 50 0.06 5.60 8.78
N PHE A 51 1.29 6.09 8.99
CA PHE A 51 2.35 5.98 7.99
C PHE A 51 2.72 4.51 7.74
N THR A 52 2.76 3.70 8.78
CA THR A 52 3.03 2.27 8.67
C THR A 52 1.92 1.55 7.91
N GLU A 53 0.65 1.89 8.20
CA GLU A 53 -0.51 1.27 7.55
C GLU A 53 -0.55 1.60 6.07
N ILE A 54 -0.31 2.86 5.68
CA ILE A 54 -0.23 3.27 4.27
C ILE A 54 0.80 2.43 3.50
N LEU A 55 2.00 2.22 4.06
CA LEU A 55 3.03 1.41 3.41
C LEU A 55 2.65 -0.08 3.33
N ASN A 56 1.94 -0.58 4.34
CA ASN A 56 1.45 -1.96 4.37
C ASN A 56 0.35 -2.18 3.34
N GLU A 57 -0.68 -1.35 3.32
CA GLU A 57 -1.80 -1.41 2.37
C GLU A 57 -1.29 -1.31 0.93
N LEU A 58 -0.41 -0.35 0.65
CA LEU A 58 0.24 -0.18 -0.65
C LEU A 58 0.98 -1.46 -1.07
N SER A 59 1.80 -2.02 -0.18
CA SER A 59 2.57 -3.23 -0.49
C SER A 59 1.66 -4.45 -0.69
N ARG A 60 0.57 -4.59 0.07
CA ARG A 60 -0.43 -5.67 -0.13
C ARG A 60 -1.12 -5.55 -1.47
N ALA A 61 -1.51 -4.34 -1.88
CA ALA A 61 -2.17 -4.09 -3.17
C ALA A 61 -1.24 -4.41 -4.36
N GLU A 62 0.03 -4.02 -4.27
CA GLU A 62 1.04 -4.28 -5.30
C GLU A 62 1.39 -5.77 -5.40
N GLU A 63 1.54 -6.45 -4.25
CA GLU A 63 1.74 -7.88 -4.19
C GLU A 63 0.55 -8.65 -4.78
N ALA A 64 -0.67 -8.27 -4.43
CA ALA A 64 -1.90 -8.83 -4.97
C ALA A 64 -1.97 -8.74 -6.49
N ALA A 65 -1.45 -7.66 -7.07
CA ALA A 65 -1.37 -7.47 -8.51
C ALA A 65 -0.13 -8.10 -9.17
N GLY A 66 0.67 -8.86 -8.41
CA GLY A 66 1.87 -9.56 -8.91
C GLY A 66 3.08 -8.66 -9.15
N ARG A 67 3.03 -7.39 -8.75
CA ARG A 67 4.08 -6.39 -8.97
C ARG A 67 5.18 -6.41 -7.90
N GLY A 68 4.98 -7.20 -6.85
CA GLY A 68 5.89 -7.32 -5.72
C GLY A 68 5.57 -6.31 -4.61
N LEU A 69 6.33 -6.36 -3.54
CA LEU A 69 6.15 -5.54 -2.36
C LEU A 69 6.84 -4.19 -2.54
N LEU A 70 6.14 -3.23 -3.14
CA LEU A 70 6.69 -1.91 -3.48
C LEU A 70 7.32 -1.18 -2.27
N GLY A 71 6.83 -1.42 -1.05
CA GLY A 71 7.42 -0.91 0.18
C GLY A 71 8.87 -1.34 0.45
N VAL A 72 9.40 -2.33 -0.29
CA VAL A 72 10.81 -2.75 -0.22
C VAL A 72 11.79 -1.61 -0.51
N LEU A 73 11.36 -0.60 -1.26
CA LEU A 73 12.16 0.57 -1.62
C LEU A 73 12.27 1.61 -0.50
N VAL A 74 11.54 1.44 0.61
CA VAL A 74 11.60 2.33 1.77
C VAL A 74 12.60 1.78 2.80
N VAL A 75 13.71 2.50 2.96
CA VAL A 75 14.86 2.01 3.75
C VAL A 75 15.16 2.87 4.97
N ARG A 76 15.84 2.28 5.95
CA ARG A 76 16.42 3.04 7.06
C ARG A 76 17.70 3.73 6.59
N LYS A 77 17.82 5.03 6.85
CA LYS A 77 18.97 5.85 6.40
C LYS A 77 20.34 5.30 6.81
N ARG A 78 20.44 4.66 7.98
CA ARG A 78 21.71 4.11 8.49
C ARG A 78 22.03 2.71 7.98
N GLN A 79 21.02 1.86 7.77
CA GLN A 79 21.22 0.46 7.41
C GLN A 79 21.13 0.22 5.90
N GLY A 80 20.47 1.11 5.16
CA GLY A 80 20.23 0.93 3.72
C GLY A 80 19.29 -0.23 3.40
N THR A 81 18.52 -0.70 4.39
CA THR A 81 17.55 -1.80 4.24
C THR A 81 16.21 -1.43 4.89
N PRO A 82 15.12 -2.10 4.52
CA PRO A 82 13.82 -1.95 5.18
C PRO A 82 13.88 -2.27 6.68
N GLY A 83 12.85 -1.82 7.41
CA GLY A 83 12.68 -2.17 8.82
C GLY A 83 11.98 -3.52 9.02
N ALA A 84 12.00 -4.01 10.26
CA ALA A 84 11.36 -5.28 10.65
C ALA A 84 9.87 -5.37 10.24
N ALA A 85 9.14 -4.25 10.29
CA ALA A 85 7.74 -4.20 9.86
C ALA A 85 7.54 -4.66 8.41
N PHE A 86 8.45 -4.31 7.49
CA PHE A 86 8.40 -4.78 6.11
C PHE A 86 8.58 -6.30 6.00
N PHE A 87 9.55 -6.86 6.72
CA PHE A 87 9.79 -8.32 6.69
C PHE A 87 8.65 -9.10 7.35
N ASN A 88 8.02 -8.55 8.38
CA ASN A 88 6.81 -9.13 8.97
C ASN A 88 5.67 -9.13 7.96
N LEU A 89 5.41 -8.01 7.29
CA LEU A 89 4.43 -7.91 6.23
C LEU A 89 4.70 -8.93 5.11
N ALA A 90 5.96 -9.05 4.67
CA ALA A 90 6.34 -10.00 3.63
C ALA A 90 5.97 -11.43 4.02
N ARG A 91 6.21 -11.82 5.28
CA ARG A 91 5.80 -13.14 5.81
C ARG A 91 4.28 -13.28 5.88
N GLU A 92 3.57 -12.23 6.31
CA GLU A 92 2.09 -12.23 6.38
C GLU A 92 1.43 -12.43 5.01
N VAL A 93 2.01 -11.87 3.94
CA VAL A 93 1.53 -12.10 2.56
C VAL A 93 2.03 -13.41 1.96
N GLY A 94 2.73 -14.24 2.74
CA GLY A 94 3.13 -15.59 2.35
C GLY A 94 4.54 -15.72 1.76
N ARG A 95 5.38 -14.68 1.79
CA ARG A 95 6.79 -14.79 1.41
C ARG A 95 7.54 -15.63 2.42
N ARG A 96 8.43 -16.49 1.92
CA ARG A 96 9.30 -17.34 2.73
C ARG A 96 10.75 -17.00 2.43
N PHE A 97 11.51 -16.68 3.47
CA PHE A 97 12.93 -16.38 3.38
C PHE A 97 13.59 -16.58 4.74
N ASP A 98 14.79 -17.15 4.73
CA ASP A 98 15.61 -17.36 5.93
C ASP A 98 16.60 -16.21 6.15
N ASN A 99 16.90 -15.45 5.10
CA ASN A 99 17.84 -14.33 5.13
C ASN A 99 17.18 -13.05 4.60
N GLU A 100 16.89 -12.13 5.51
CA GLU A 100 16.25 -10.83 5.22
C GLU A 100 17.04 -9.98 4.22
N ARG A 101 18.38 -10.08 4.22
CA ARG A 101 19.22 -9.32 3.29
C ARG A 101 19.12 -9.87 1.86
N ILE A 102 19.11 -11.20 1.70
CA ILE A 102 18.96 -11.83 0.37
C ILE A 102 17.57 -11.51 -0.17
N PHE A 103 16.53 -11.72 0.65
CA PHE A 103 15.16 -11.39 0.27
C PHE A 103 14.99 -9.93 -0.13
N TYR A 104 15.58 -9.00 0.63
CA TYR A 104 15.56 -7.57 0.29
C TYR A 104 16.16 -7.31 -1.10
N LEU A 105 17.31 -7.89 -1.43
CA LEU A 105 17.96 -7.68 -2.72
C LEU A 105 17.10 -8.22 -3.87
N GLU A 106 16.62 -9.45 -3.74
CA GLU A 106 15.79 -10.12 -4.75
C GLU A 106 14.47 -9.38 -4.98
N GLU A 107 13.78 -8.98 -3.90
CA GLU A 107 12.50 -8.28 -4.02
C GLU A 107 12.68 -6.85 -4.54
N SER A 108 13.77 -6.16 -4.18
CA SER A 108 14.11 -4.85 -4.74
C SER A 108 14.38 -4.94 -6.24
N GLU A 109 15.17 -5.92 -6.66
CA GLU A 109 15.47 -6.16 -8.08
C GLU A 109 14.19 -6.45 -8.86
N ARG A 110 13.33 -7.32 -8.32
CA ARG A 110 12.06 -7.66 -8.95
C ARG A 110 11.14 -6.44 -9.11
N VAL A 111 10.97 -5.65 -8.05
CA VAL A 111 10.13 -4.43 -8.09
C VAL A 111 10.71 -3.43 -9.08
N ILE A 112 12.02 -3.18 -9.05
CA ILE A 112 12.69 -2.25 -9.98
C ILE A 112 12.54 -2.73 -11.42
N ALA A 113 12.80 -4.01 -11.70
CA ALA A 113 12.68 -4.59 -13.04
C ALA A 113 11.25 -4.49 -13.58
N HIS A 114 10.23 -4.69 -12.73
CA HIS A 114 8.83 -4.53 -13.11
C HIS A 114 8.52 -3.11 -13.61
N TRP A 115 9.03 -2.08 -12.92
CA TRP A 115 8.70 -0.68 -13.23
C TRP A 115 9.63 -0.01 -14.25
N GLN A 116 10.88 -0.48 -14.40
CA GLN A 116 11.80 0.05 -15.41
C GLN A 116 11.43 -0.34 -16.84
N GLY A 117 10.75 -1.47 -17.04
CA GLY A 117 10.35 -1.97 -18.36
C GLY A 117 9.09 -1.34 -18.95
N ARG A 118 8.40 -0.43 -18.25
CA ARG A 118 7.10 0.10 -18.68
C ARG A 118 7.19 1.51 -19.28
N PRO A 119 6.60 1.75 -20.47
CA PRO A 119 6.54 3.07 -21.07
C PRO A 119 5.59 3.99 -20.27
N ALA A 120 5.81 5.30 -20.36
CA ALA A 120 5.18 6.28 -19.46
C ALA A 120 3.67 6.43 -19.66
N ASP A 121 3.18 6.20 -20.87
CA ASP A 121 1.76 6.24 -21.26
C ASP A 121 0.93 5.11 -20.64
N GLU A 122 1.53 3.93 -20.41
CA GLU A 122 0.86 2.83 -19.71
C GLU A 122 0.66 3.13 -18.22
N LEU A 123 1.47 4.02 -17.65
CA LEU A 123 1.43 4.38 -16.23
C LEU A 123 0.36 5.41 -15.91
N ASP A 124 0.05 6.32 -16.83
CA ASP A 124 -1.06 7.27 -16.64
C ASP A 124 -2.39 6.50 -16.58
N ILE A 125 -2.57 5.51 -17.46
CA ILE A 125 -3.74 4.62 -17.44
C ILE A 125 -3.78 3.74 -16.17
N LEU A 126 -2.61 3.30 -15.70
CA LEU A 126 -2.50 2.48 -14.50
C LEU A 126 -2.70 3.29 -13.21
N HIS A 127 -2.27 4.55 -13.18
CA HIS A 127 -2.47 5.47 -12.05
C HIS A 127 -3.96 5.70 -11.83
N ASP A 128 -4.71 6.07 -12.88
CA ASP A 128 -6.16 6.26 -12.80
C ASP A 128 -6.87 5.00 -12.27
N HIS A 129 -6.54 3.81 -12.81
CA HIS A 129 -7.15 2.55 -12.36
C HIS A 129 -6.74 2.13 -10.94
N VAL A 130 -5.48 2.33 -10.55
CA VAL A 130 -4.99 1.94 -9.22
C VAL A 130 -5.58 2.88 -8.16
N VAL A 131 -5.71 4.17 -8.46
CA VAL A 131 -6.36 5.14 -7.57
C VAL A 131 -7.83 4.79 -7.40
N GLU A 132 -8.59 4.59 -8.48
CA GLU A 132 -10.01 4.20 -8.38
C GLU A 132 -10.23 2.88 -7.61
N GLU A 133 -9.31 1.91 -7.75
CA GLU A 133 -9.45 0.62 -7.10
C GLU A 133 -9.01 0.64 -5.63
N LEU A 134 -7.97 1.42 -5.30
CA LEU A 134 -7.62 1.71 -3.91
C LEU A 134 -8.76 2.45 -3.21
N GLU A 135 -9.43 3.39 -3.90
CA GLU A 135 -10.64 4.05 -3.42
C GLU A 135 -11.76 3.03 -3.17
N ARG A 136 -12.09 2.16 -4.14
CA ARG A 136 -13.12 1.13 -3.95
C ARG A 136 -12.83 0.19 -2.80
N LEU A 137 -11.61 -0.31 -2.69
CA LEU A 137 -11.21 -1.24 -1.64
C LEU A 137 -11.24 -0.57 -0.27
N TYR A 138 -10.72 0.65 -0.16
CA TYR A 138 -10.73 1.36 1.11
C TYR A 138 -12.16 1.66 1.58
N TYR A 139 -13.04 2.21 0.72
CA TYR A 139 -14.43 2.51 1.09
C TYR A 139 -15.28 1.26 1.36
N SER A 140 -14.94 0.11 0.76
CA SER A 140 -15.62 -1.15 1.07
C SER A 140 -15.21 -1.74 2.42
N THR A 141 -14.01 -1.47 2.91
CA THR A 141 -13.47 -2.06 4.15
C THR A 141 -13.56 -1.10 5.35
N HIS A 142 -13.63 0.20 5.08
CA HIS A 142 -13.90 1.27 6.03
C HIS A 142 -15.13 2.04 5.54
N PRO A 143 -16.35 1.51 5.73
CA PRO A 143 -17.55 2.26 5.39
C PRO A 143 -17.50 3.55 6.18
N THR A 144 -17.34 4.67 5.47
CA THR A 144 -17.44 6.00 6.07
C THR A 144 -18.80 6.02 6.75
N GLY A 145 -18.79 6.03 8.08
CA GLY A 145 -19.99 6.10 8.89
C GLY A 145 -20.66 7.44 8.74
N LEU A 146 -21.16 7.75 7.54
CA LEU A 146 -22.37 8.54 7.39
C LEU A 146 -23.52 7.58 7.74
N ALA A 147 -23.61 7.26 9.03
CA ALA A 147 -24.85 6.74 9.58
C ALA A 147 -25.83 7.90 9.48
N ASP A 148 -26.64 7.87 8.42
CA ASP A 148 -28.01 8.37 8.52
C ASP A 148 -28.60 7.77 9.80
N SER A 149 -28.89 8.65 10.75
CA SER A 149 -29.51 8.30 12.00
C SER A 149 -30.96 7.92 11.75
N ASP A 150 -31.22 6.70 11.28
CA ASP A 150 -32.46 6.01 11.61
C ASP A 150 -32.40 4.49 11.36
N SER A 151 -32.81 3.74 12.39
CA SER A 151 -33.34 2.37 12.33
C SER A 151 -32.39 1.17 12.07
N THR A 152 -31.95 0.52 13.15
CA THR A 152 -31.74 -0.95 13.23
C THR A 152 -33.09 -1.68 13.49
N PRO A 153 -33.23 -3.03 13.40
CA PRO A 153 -32.19 -4.07 13.19
C PRO A 153 -32.56 -5.21 12.19
N THR A 154 -31.60 -6.07 11.82
CA THR A 154 -31.64 -7.54 12.07
C THR A 154 -30.78 -8.39 11.10
N ARG A 155 -29.97 -9.27 11.72
CA ARG A 155 -29.33 -10.53 11.26
C ARG A 155 -28.04 -10.50 10.43
N GLU A 156 -26.98 -11.03 11.06
CA GLU A 156 -25.87 -11.72 10.39
C GLU A 156 -26.38 -12.90 9.54
N PRO A 157 -25.61 -13.29 8.50
CA PRO A 157 -24.77 -14.47 8.70
C PRO A 157 -23.29 -14.23 8.34
N ARG A 158 -22.43 -14.95 9.07
CA ARG A 158 -21.00 -15.14 8.78
C ARG A 158 -20.78 -15.61 7.33
N ALA A 159 -19.86 -14.96 6.62
CA ALA A 159 -19.13 -15.57 5.51
C ALA A 159 -17.65 -15.15 5.55
N SER A 160 -16.82 -16.17 5.76
CA SER A 160 -15.37 -16.18 5.69
C SER A 160 -14.89 -15.90 4.25
N SER A 161 -13.76 -15.18 4.14
CA SER A 161 -12.80 -15.18 3.01
C SER A 161 -13.30 -14.64 1.67
N GLY A 162 -12.88 -13.41 1.32
CA GLY A 162 -13.21 -12.80 0.03
C GLY A 162 -12.13 -11.95 -0.64
N VAL A 163 -11.09 -11.50 0.06
CA VAL A 163 -10.08 -10.61 -0.55
C VAL A 163 -9.33 -11.33 -1.68
N GLY A 164 -9.00 -12.62 -1.51
CA GLY A 164 -8.29 -13.41 -2.51
C GLY A 164 -9.08 -13.76 -3.79
N ASN A 165 -10.42 -13.66 -3.77
CA ASN A 165 -11.25 -14.01 -4.93
C ASN A 165 -11.59 -12.80 -5.83
N ILE A 166 -11.51 -11.59 -5.30
CA ILE A 166 -11.81 -10.36 -6.04
C ILE A 166 -10.60 -9.95 -6.89
N ILE A 167 -9.39 -10.07 -6.35
CA ILE A 167 -8.11 -9.79 -7.05
C ILE A 167 -7.93 -10.69 -8.30
N LYS A 168 -8.30 -11.98 -8.22
CA LYS A 168 -8.27 -12.90 -9.37
C LYS A 168 -9.23 -12.50 -10.51
N ARG A 169 -10.32 -11.79 -10.18
CA ARG A 169 -11.35 -11.38 -11.15
C ARG A 169 -10.96 -10.11 -11.92
N ILE A 170 -10.09 -9.28 -11.35
CA ILE A 170 -9.71 -7.96 -11.88
C ILE A 170 -8.42 -8.04 -12.72
N PHE A 171 -7.41 -8.79 -12.28
CA PHE A 171 -6.12 -8.89 -12.96
C PHE A 171 -5.96 -10.17 -13.82
N GLY A 172 -6.99 -11.02 -13.87
CA GLY A 172 -7.02 -12.29 -14.61
C GLY A 172 -7.36 -12.21 -16.10
N ARG A 173 -7.36 -11.03 -16.72
CA ARG A 173 -7.46 -10.90 -18.19
C ARG A 173 -6.25 -10.19 -18.77
N ARG A 174 -5.25 -10.99 -19.17
CA ARG A 174 -4.71 -10.96 -20.53
C ARG A 174 -3.95 -12.27 -20.81
N SER A 175 -4.26 -12.85 -21.97
CA SER A 175 -3.78 -14.12 -22.54
C SER A 175 -2.27 -14.21 -22.69
#